data_AF-A0A939V4U7-F1
#
_entry.id   AF-A0A939V4U7-F1
#
_cell.length_a   1.000
_cell.length_b   1.000
_cell.length_c   1.000
_cell.angle_alpha   90.00
_cell.angle_beta   90.00
_cell.angle_gamma   90.00
#
_symmetry.space_group_name_H-M   'P 1'
#
loop_
_entity.id
_entity.type
_entity.pdbx_description
1 polymer ?
#
loop_
_entity_poly.entity_id
_entity_poly.type
_entity_poly.pdbx_seq_one_letter_code
_entity_poly.pdbx_strand_id
1 'polypeptide(L)'
;MRELVSYNCKTCGGALIVERNQAVFNCPFCGNAFDLVRLQREELLSDAASSMMQMEFHAARQRYETVLSKDPQDFEALLGLVLCDGKLRSAGSLEHLDRMASCDLNNMKKTASRSKQRAARKDTPYFEKLEKLIDTAIEYTQNNKDKSSLHEEFLNQTKATMDTGNSWKGKYALFILAVYHSIAIATLIGIYIYGNRLQDYTYFIFCFYIIAIIGVILTIIFFEVVVKRMVSDKRRGKMYTISYSEVIAGKKSEEIKARFETIYAELKENEPVIEKAQIPKYVPPENRAGG
;
A
#
# COMPACT_ATOMS: atom_id res chain seq x y z
N MET A 1 -26.39 -15.52 -43.18
CA MET A 1 -25.40 -14.90 -44.09
C MET A 1 -24.05 -15.52 -43.76
N ARG A 2 -23.30 -16.05 -44.73
CA ARG A 2 -21.95 -16.59 -44.47
C ARG A 2 -20.99 -15.41 -44.40
N GLU A 3 -20.43 -15.16 -43.23
CA GLU A 3 -19.42 -14.13 -43.05
C GLU A 3 -18.05 -14.77 -43.21
N LEU A 4 -17.33 -14.40 -44.26
CA LEU A 4 -16.00 -14.88 -44.57
C LEU A 4 -14.98 -13.89 -44.03
N VAL A 5 -14.00 -14.38 -43.28
CA VAL A 5 -12.91 -13.58 -42.72
C VAL A 5 -11.60 -14.09 -43.28
N SER A 6 -10.68 -13.18 -43.59
CA SER A 6 -9.36 -13.53 -44.08
C SER A 6 -8.35 -13.51 -42.94
N TYR A 7 -7.59 -14.59 -42.79
CA TYR A 7 -6.48 -14.71 -41.84
C TYR A 7 -5.24 -15.24 -42.56
N ASN A 8 -4.05 -15.03 -41.99
CA ASN A 8 -2.83 -15.63 -42.51
C ASN A 8 -2.46 -16.88 -41.69
N CYS A 9 -2.07 -17.96 -42.37
CA CYS A 9 -1.58 -19.17 -41.74
C CYS A 9 -0.33 -18.87 -40.90
N LYS A 10 -0.33 -19.20 -39.60
CA LYS A 10 0.82 -18.95 -38.71
C LYS A 10 2.03 -19.84 -39.01
N THR A 11 1.87 -20.93 -39.77
CA THR A 11 3.00 -21.81 -40.16
C THR A 11 3.62 -21.42 -41.50
N CYS A 12 2.83 -21.11 -42.53
CA CYS A 12 3.32 -20.90 -43.89
C CYS A 12 3.00 -19.52 -44.48
N GLY A 13 2.25 -18.68 -43.75
CA GLY A 13 1.83 -17.34 -44.18
C GLY A 13 0.81 -17.28 -45.31
N GLY A 14 0.30 -18.43 -45.79
CA GLY A 14 -0.73 -18.48 -46.82
C GLY A 14 -2.03 -17.81 -46.36
N ALA A 15 -2.70 -17.10 -47.27
CA ALA A 15 -3.98 -16.44 -47.00
C ALA A 15 -5.12 -17.46 -46.89
N LEU A 16 -5.76 -17.49 -45.73
CA LEU A 16 -6.87 -18.36 -45.38
C LEU A 16 -8.15 -17.55 -45.47
N ILE A 17 -9.15 -18.07 -46.18
CA ILE A 17 -10.51 -17.54 -46.17
C ILE A 17 -11.36 -18.55 -45.39
N VAL A 18 -11.83 -18.14 -44.22
CA VAL A 18 -12.58 -19.01 -43.30
C VAL A 18 -13.94 -18.42 -43.03
N GLU A 19 -14.96 -19.26 -42.88
CA GLU A 19 -16.24 -18.81 -42.36
C GLU A 19 -16.10 -18.51 -40.86
N ARG A 20 -16.62 -17.38 -40.39
CA ARG A 20 -16.53 -16.93 -38.98
C ARG A 20 -17.10 -17.95 -37.98
N ASN A 21 -17.95 -18.88 -38.45
CA ASN A 21 -18.57 -19.91 -37.61
C ASN A 21 -17.89 -21.29 -37.73
N GLN A 22 -16.85 -21.43 -38.55
CA GLN A 22 -16.16 -22.69 -38.73
C GLN A 22 -15.14 -22.92 -37.61
N ALA A 23 -15.36 -23.97 -36.81
CA ALA A 23 -14.52 -24.24 -35.62
C ALA A 23 -13.11 -24.70 -35.97
N VAL A 24 -12.97 -25.54 -37.00
CA VAL A 24 -11.70 -26.12 -37.43
C VAL A 24 -11.63 -26.12 -38.95
N PHE A 25 -10.47 -25.79 -39.50
CA PHE A 25 -10.22 -25.84 -40.94
C PHE A 25 -8.75 -26.20 -41.21
N ASN A 26 -8.48 -26.73 -42.40
CA ASN A 26 -7.14 -27.12 -42.83
C ASN A 26 -6.58 -26.06 -43.78
N CYS A 27 -5.33 -25.67 -43.59
CA CYS A 27 -4.63 -24.78 -44.50
C CYS A 27 -4.41 -25.50 -45.86
N PRO A 28 -4.91 -24.98 -46.99
CA PRO A 28 -4.75 -25.62 -48.29
C PRO A 28 -3.31 -25.60 -48.82
N PHE A 29 -2.44 -24.77 -48.22
CA PHE A 29 -1.05 -24.63 -48.65
C PHE A 29 -0.10 -25.59 -47.93
N CYS A 30 -0.25 -25.79 -46.62
CA CYS A 30 0.65 -26.62 -45.82
C CYS A 30 -0.01 -27.82 -45.14
N GLY A 31 -1.34 -27.95 -45.22
CA GLY A 31 -2.09 -29.06 -44.64
C GLY A 31 -2.34 -28.99 -43.13
N ASN A 32 -1.76 -28.02 -42.41
CA ASN A 32 -1.96 -27.88 -40.96
C ASN A 32 -3.41 -27.51 -40.63
N ALA A 33 -3.96 -28.17 -39.62
CA ALA A 33 -5.27 -27.85 -39.06
C ALA A 33 -5.16 -26.71 -38.05
N PHE A 34 -6.08 -25.75 -38.13
CA PHE A 34 -6.16 -24.62 -37.21
C PHE A 34 -7.58 -24.50 -36.66
N ASP A 35 -7.65 -24.03 -35.41
CA ASP A 35 -8.89 -23.58 -34.77
C ASP A 35 -9.04 -22.07 -34.99
N LEU A 36 -10.26 -21.60 -35.22
CA LEU A 36 -10.55 -20.18 -35.44
C LEU A 36 -10.02 -19.29 -34.31
N VAL A 37 -10.13 -19.73 -33.05
CA VAL A 37 -9.64 -18.97 -31.89
C VAL A 37 -8.13 -18.75 -31.95
N ARG A 38 -7.37 -19.73 -32.49
CA ARG A 38 -5.92 -19.58 -32.67
C ARG A 38 -5.57 -18.58 -33.77
N LEU A 39 -6.40 -18.45 -34.81
CA LEU A 39 -6.24 -17.39 -35.81
C LEU A 39 -6.60 -16.00 -35.26
N GLN A 40 -7.64 -15.94 -34.43
CA GLN A 40 -8.16 -14.73 -33.79
C GLN A 40 -7.34 -14.27 -32.58
N ARG A 41 -6.26 -14.98 -32.22
CA ARG A 41 -5.45 -14.67 -31.03
C ARG A 41 -5.10 -13.19 -30.93
N GLU A 42 -4.60 -12.59 -32.01
CA GLU A 42 -4.19 -11.18 -32.04
C GLU A 42 -5.37 -10.21 -31.85
N GLU A 43 -6.51 -10.50 -32.46
CA GLU A 43 -7.76 -9.74 -32.30
C GLU A 43 -8.27 -9.84 -30.85
N LEU A 44 -8.31 -11.05 -30.29
CA LEU A 44 -8.74 -11.30 -28.90
C LEU A 44 -7.85 -10.57 -27.89
N LEU A 45 -6.54 -10.58 -28.08
CA LEU A 45 -5.60 -9.89 -27.19
C LEU A 45 -5.69 -8.37 -27.34
N SER A 46 -5.89 -7.86 -28.57
CA SER A 46 -6.13 -6.44 -28.82
C SER A 46 -7.43 -5.95 -28.16
N ASP A 47 -8.51 -6.72 -28.29
CA ASP A 47 -9.80 -6.43 -27.65
C ASP A 47 -9.73 -6.52 -26.12
N ALA A 48 -8.96 -7.49 -25.61
CA ALA A 48 -8.67 -7.60 -24.18
C ALA A 48 -7.92 -6.36 -23.69
N ALA A 49 -6.87 -5.93 -24.38
CA ALA A 49 -6.12 -4.71 -24.05
C ALA A 49 -7.00 -3.46 -24.11
N SER A 50 -7.90 -3.36 -25.09
CA SER A 50 -8.87 -2.27 -25.18
C SER A 50 -9.83 -2.26 -23.98
N SER A 51 -10.31 -3.42 -23.58
CA SER A 51 -11.16 -3.59 -22.38
C SER A 51 -10.40 -3.22 -21.10
N MET A 52 -9.12 -3.58 -20.99
CA MET A 52 -8.25 -3.20 -19.87
C MET A 52 -8.12 -1.67 -19.76
N MET A 53 -7.93 -0.98 -20.89
CA MET A 53 -7.85 0.48 -20.93
C MET A 53 -9.17 1.16 -20.52
N GLN A 54 -10.30 0.53 -20.83
CA GLN A 54 -11.63 0.94 -20.41
C GLN A 54 -11.97 0.54 -18.96
N MET A 55 -11.06 -0.13 -18.25
CA MET A 55 -11.27 -0.68 -16.89
C MET A 55 -12.32 -1.79 -16.81
N GLU A 56 -12.67 -2.39 -17.95
CA GLU A 56 -13.58 -3.52 -18.07
C GLU A 56 -12.84 -4.84 -17.84
N PHE A 57 -12.27 -5.01 -16.62
CA PHE A 57 -11.37 -6.13 -16.29
C PHE A 57 -12.04 -7.51 -16.42
N HIS A 58 -13.35 -7.60 -16.18
CA HIS A 58 -14.09 -8.85 -16.38
C HIS A 58 -14.19 -9.23 -17.85
N ALA A 59 -14.49 -8.27 -18.72
CA ALA A 59 -14.57 -8.49 -20.16
C ALA A 59 -13.17 -8.80 -20.74
N ALA A 60 -12.12 -8.13 -20.24
CA ALA A 60 -10.74 -8.45 -20.60
C ALA A 60 -10.37 -9.89 -20.20
N ARG A 61 -10.69 -10.29 -18.96
CA ARG A 61 -10.46 -11.64 -18.44
C ARG A 61 -11.08 -12.71 -19.34
N GLN A 62 -12.34 -12.57 -19.73
CA GLN A 62 -13.02 -13.56 -20.59
C GLN A 62 -12.27 -13.79 -21.91
N ARG A 63 -11.70 -12.73 -22.50
CA ARG A 63 -10.92 -12.82 -23.73
C ARG A 63 -9.58 -13.53 -23.49
N TYR A 64 -8.87 -13.20 -22.41
CA TYR A 64 -7.65 -13.92 -22.03
C TYR A 64 -7.92 -15.40 -21.72
N GLU A 65 -9.01 -15.73 -21.02
CA GLU A 65 -9.43 -17.11 -20.77
C GLU A 65 -9.77 -17.85 -22.07
N THR A 66 -10.38 -17.17 -23.04
CA THR A 66 -10.66 -17.73 -24.37
C THR A 66 -9.37 -18.12 -25.08
N VAL A 67 -8.35 -17.25 -25.07
CA VAL A 67 -7.01 -17.58 -25.61
C VAL A 67 -6.42 -18.78 -24.86
N LEU A 68 -6.46 -18.75 -23.53
CA LEU A 68 -5.89 -19.81 -22.68
C LEU A 68 -6.62 -21.16 -22.80
N SER A 69 -7.86 -21.18 -23.27
CA SER A 69 -8.58 -22.43 -23.54
C SER A 69 -7.95 -23.24 -24.69
N LYS A 70 -7.27 -22.55 -25.61
CA LYS A 70 -6.60 -23.15 -26.79
C LYS A 70 -5.09 -23.20 -26.66
N ASP A 71 -4.52 -22.25 -25.93
CA ASP A 71 -3.10 -22.22 -25.59
C ASP A 71 -2.93 -21.93 -24.09
N PRO A 72 -2.95 -22.97 -23.23
CA PRO A 72 -2.91 -22.80 -21.77
C PRO A 72 -1.65 -22.13 -21.22
N GLN A 73 -0.58 -22.06 -22.01
CA GLN A 73 0.73 -21.49 -21.66
C GLN A 73 0.97 -20.13 -22.33
N ASP A 74 -0.03 -19.56 -22.99
CA ASP A 74 0.08 -18.27 -23.66
C ASP A 74 0.51 -17.16 -22.69
N PHE A 75 1.72 -16.64 -22.91
CA PHE A 75 2.34 -15.66 -22.02
C PHE A 75 1.50 -14.39 -21.84
N GLU A 76 1.06 -13.77 -22.94
CA GLU A 76 0.33 -12.50 -22.91
C GLU A 76 -1.01 -12.65 -22.19
N ALA A 77 -1.70 -13.78 -22.42
CA ALA A 77 -2.96 -14.05 -21.74
C ALA A 77 -2.77 -14.39 -20.25
N LEU A 78 -1.73 -15.15 -19.89
CA LEU A 78 -1.39 -15.42 -18.50
C LEU A 78 -1.03 -14.14 -17.73
N LEU A 79 -0.24 -13.24 -18.33
CA LEU A 79 0.07 -11.92 -17.77
C LEU A 79 -1.19 -11.05 -17.69
N GLY A 80 -2.00 -11.05 -18.75
CA GLY A 80 -3.28 -10.36 -18.81
C GLY A 80 -4.21 -10.70 -17.65
N LEU A 81 -4.32 -11.98 -17.28
CA LEU A 81 -5.09 -12.41 -16.10
C LEU A 81 -4.55 -11.84 -14.79
N VAL A 82 -3.22 -11.82 -14.62
CA VAL A 82 -2.59 -11.23 -13.43
C VAL A 82 -2.93 -9.75 -13.33
N LEU A 83 -2.81 -9.02 -14.44
CA LEU A 83 -3.15 -7.60 -14.51
C LEU A 83 -4.64 -7.34 -14.25
N CYS A 84 -5.54 -8.20 -14.75
CA CYS A 84 -6.98 -8.12 -14.47
C CYS A 84 -7.27 -8.23 -12.97
N ASP A 85 -6.66 -9.20 -12.27
CA ASP A 85 -6.83 -9.37 -10.83
C ASP A 85 -6.20 -8.23 -10.03
N GLY A 86 -5.10 -7.65 -10.53
CA GLY A 86 -4.51 -6.43 -10.01
C GLY A 86 -5.26 -5.15 -10.38
N LYS A 87 -6.29 -5.19 -11.24
CA LYS A 87 -6.97 -3.99 -11.79
C LYS A 87 -6.01 -3.00 -12.47
N LEU A 88 -4.96 -3.53 -13.11
CA LEU A 88 -3.95 -2.75 -13.82
C LEU A 88 -4.33 -2.68 -15.30
N ARG A 89 -4.27 -1.48 -15.91
CA ARG A 89 -4.66 -1.30 -17.32
C ARG A 89 -3.61 -1.85 -18.31
N SER A 90 -2.35 -1.98 -17.88
CA SER A 90 -1.25 -2.43 -18.72
C SER A 90 -0.06 -2.91 -17.90
N ALA A 91 0.83 -3.69 -18.51
CA ALA A 91 2.09 -4.12 -17.89
C ALA A 91 3.02 -2.94 -17.54
N GLY A 92 2.92 -1.81 -18.23
CA GLY A 92 3.65 -0.57 -17.85
C GLY A 92 3.26 -0.02 -16.48
N SER A 93 2.07 -0.40 -15.97
CA SER A 93 1.68 -0.02 -14.60
C SER A 93 2.52 -0.70 -13.52
N LEU A 94 3.25 -1.77 -13.87
CA LEU A 94 4.17 -2.48 -12.98
C LEU A 94 5.46 -1.71 -12.69
N GLU A 95 5.77 -0.66 -13.46
CA GLU A 95 6.98 0.15 -13.29
C GLU A 95 6.92 1.02 -12.04
N HIS A 96 5.71 1.38 -11.58
CA HIS A 96 5.54 2.38 -10.54
C HIS A 96 4.97 1.75 -9.27
N LEU A 97 5.83 1.58 -8.26
CA LEU A 97 5.47 1.00 -6.95
C LEU A 97 4.24 1.67 -6.32
N ASP A 98 4.18 3.00 -6.31
CA ASP A 98 3.06 3.74 -5.71
C ASP A 98 1.72 3.46 -6.43
N ARG A 99 1.74 3.26 -7.75
CA ARG A 99 0.54 2.88 -8.51
C ARG A 99 0.15 1.44 -8.22
N MET A 100 1.12 0.52 -8.17
CA MET A 100 0.86 -0.87 -7.79
C MET A 100 0.30 -0.99 -6.37
N ALA A 101 0.78 -0.19 -5.42
CA ALA A 101 0.34 -0.20 -4.03
C ALA A 101 -1.14 0.20 -3.85
N SER A 102 -1.72 0.90 -4.82
CA SER A 102 -3.15 1.27 -4.81
C SER A 102 -4.09 0.17 -5.33
N CYS A 103 -3.53 -0.96 -5.77
CA CYS A 103 -4.24 -2.03 -6.47
C CYS A 103 -4.55 -3.25 -5.58
N ASP A 104 -5.28 -4.24 -6.11
CA ASP A 104 -5.58 -5.49 -5.40
C ASP A 104 -4.43 -6.49 -5.52
N LEU A 105 -3.36 -6.24 -4.75
CA LEU A 105 -2.13 -7.02 -4.78
C LEU A 105 -2.32 -8.47 -4.30
N ASN A 106 -3.32 -8.74 -3.45
CA ASN A 106 -3.53 -10.08 -2.91
C ASN A 106 -4.10 -11.04 -3.97
N ASN A 107 -5.10 -10.59 -4.73
CA ASN A 107 -5.64 -11.39 -5.83
C ASN A 107 -4.63 -11.49 -6.98
N MET A 108 -3.91 -10.39 -7.25
CA MET A 108 -2.82 -10.36 -8.22
C MET A 108 -1.74 -11.41 -7.90
N LYS A 109 -1.29 -11.49 -6.64
CA LYS A 109 -0.30 -12.50 -6.18
C LYS A 109 -0.79 -13.92 -6.42
N LYS A 110 -2.03 -14.24 -6.01
CA LYS A 110 -2.62 -15.57 -6.21
C LYS A 110 -2.65 -15.97 -7.69
N THR A 111 -3.00 -15.03 -8.57
CA THR A 111 -3.04 -15.27 -10.00
C THR A 111 -1.65 -15.37 -10.60
N ALA A 112 -0.68 -14.56 -10.16
CA ALA A 112 0.71 -14.67 -10.57
C ALA A 112 1.28 -16.06 -10.26
N SER A 113 0.98 -16.62 -9.08
CA SER A 113 1.36 -17.99 -8.72
C SER A 113 0.75 -19.07 -9.61
N ARG A 114 -0.53 -18.93 -9.94
CA ARG A 114 -1.19 -19.85 -10.88
C ARG A 114 -0.61 -19.71 -12.29
N SER A 115 -0.34 -18.49 -12.74
CA SER A 115 0.28 -18.23 -14.04
C SER A 115 1.70 -18.79 -14.11
N LYS A 116 2.51 -18.65 -13.05
CA LYS A 116 3.84 -19.26 -12.94
C LYS A 116 3.82 -20.77 -13.12
N GLN A 117 2.85 -21.45 -12.51
CA GLN A 117 2.69 -22.92 -12.61
C GLN A 117 2.28 -23.37 -14.02
N ARG A 118 1.55 -22.53 -14.76
CA ARG A 118 1.06 -22.83 -16.11
C ARG A 118 2.03 -22.42 -17.21
N ALA A 119 2.86 -21.42 -16.95
CA ALA A 119 3.78 -20.84 -17.92
C ALA A 119 4.70 -21.89 -18.54
N ALA A 120 5.07 -21.67 -19.81
CA ALA A 120 6.12 -22.46 -20.43
C ALA A 120 7.44 -22.29 -19.65
N ARG A 121 8.31 -23.31 -19.69
CA ARG A 121 9.59 -23.30 -18.94
C ARG A 121 10.44 -22.05 -19.18
N LYS A 122 10.40 -21.52 -20.41
CA LYS A 122 11.12 -20.30 -20.80
C LYS A 122 10.57 -19.02 -20.18
N ASP A 123 9.28 -18.99 -19.83
CA ASP A 123 8.58 -17.81 -19.32
C ASP A 123 8.42 -17.86 -17.78
N THR A 124 8.69 -19.02 -17.15
CA THR A 124 8.66 -19.19 -15.69
C THR A 124 9.50 -18.15 -14.94
N PRO A 125 10.74 -17.80 -15.37
CA PRO A 125 11.55 -16.78 -14.69
C PRO A 125 10.85 -15.42 -14.60
N TYR A 126 10.13 -15.00 -15.65
CA TYR A 126 9.36 -13.76 -15.65
C TYR A 126 8.29 -13.78 -14.55
N PHE A 127 7.47 -14.84 -14.49
CA PHE A 127 6.41 -14.93 -13.48
C PHE A 127 6.96 -15.07 -12.04
N GLU A 128 8.15 -15.65 -11.87
CA GLU A 128 8.84 -15.67 -10.57
C GLU A 128 9.26 -14.27 -10.13
N LYS A 129 9.86 -13.48 -11.03
CA LYS A 129 10.21 -12.08 -10.75
C LYS A 129 8.96 -11.23 -10.51
N LEU A 130 7.87 -11.50 -11.24
CA LEU A 130 6.59 -10.80 -11.07
C LEU A 130 6.00 -11.05 -9.68
N GLU A 131 6.03 -12.29 -9.19
CA GLU A 131 5.63 -12.59 -7.81
C GLU A 131 6.48 -11.82 -6.78
N LYS A 132 7.81 -11.82 -6.94
CA LYS A 132 8.73 -11.08 -6.05
C LYS A 132 8.46 -9.57 -6.08
N LEU A 133 8.13 -9.03 -7.26
CA LEU A 133 7.75 -7.64 -7.44
C LEU A 133 6.45 -7.32 -6.68
N ILE A 134 5.42 -8.17 -6.82
CA ILE A 134 4.14 -8.03 -6.12
C ILE A 134 4.36 -8.14 -4.60
N ASP A 135 5.19 -9.07 -4.13
CA ASP A 135 5.51 -9.23 -2.71
C ASP A 135 6.15 -7.97 -2.11
N THR A 136 7.07 -7.37 -2.87
CA THR A 136 7.71 -6.10 -2.50
C THR A 136 6.67 -4.97 -2.43
N ALA A 137 5.70 -4.94 -3.35
CA ALA A 137 4.60 -3.97 -3.31
C ALA A 137 3.63 -4.18 -2.12
N ILE A 138 3.39 -5.43 -1.71
CA ILE A 138 2.59 -5.74 -0.52
C ILE A 138 3.32 -5.25 0.73
N GLU A 139 4.61 -5.51 0.85
CA GLU A 139 5.45 -5.04 1.96
C GLU A 139 5.47 -3.51 2.02
N TYR A 140 5.59 -2.83 0.88
CA TYR A 140 5.51 -1.37 0.79
C TYR A 140 4.17 -0.84 1.33
N THR A 141 3.07 -1.47 0.91
CA THR A 141 1.71 -1.10 1.34
C THR A 141 1.53 -1.29 2.85
N GLN A 142 2.07 -2.36 3.42
CA GLN A 142 2.05 -2.62 4.86
C GLN A 142 2.88 -1.59 5.62
N ASN A 143 4.12 -1.33 5.19
CA ASN A 143 5.00 -0.34 5.81
C ASN A 143 4.38 1.06 5.81
N ASN A 144 3.67 1.45 4.74
CA ASN A 144 2.97 2.73 4.69
C ASN A 144 1.76 2.79 5.66
N LYS A 145 1.04 1.68 5.85
CA LYS A 145 -0.02 1.61 6.86
C LYS A 145 0.54 1.74 8.28
N ASP A 146 1.63 1.04 8.56
CA ASP A 146 2.34 1.10 9.85
C ASP A 146 2.89 2.52 10.11
N LYS A 147 3.43 3.16 9.08
CA LYS A 147 3.87 4.56 9.17
C LYS A 147 2.71 5.50 9.50
N SER A 148 1.56 5.32 8.85
CA SER A 148 0.38 6.14 9.10
C SER A 148 -0.18 5.94 10.52
N SER A 149 -0.18 4.70 11.03
CA SER A 149 -0.66 4.42 12.39
C SER A 149 0.27 5.00 13.45
N LEU A 150 1.60 4.93 13.24
CA LEU A 150 2.58 5.60 14.08
C LEU A 150 2.38 7.12 14.10
N HIS A 151 2.07 7.72 12.94
CA HIS A 151 1.78 9.15 12.84
C HIS A 151 0.52 9.54 13.61
N GLU A 152 -0.54 8.75 13.47
CA GLU A 152 -1.76 8.96 14.23
C GLU A 152 -1.54 8.81 15.74
N GLU A 153 -0.75 7.82 16.17
CA GLU A 153 -0.35 7.63 17.57
C GLU A 153 0.44 8.85 18.08
N PHE A 154 1.36 9.39 17.28
CA PHE A 154 2.10 10.61 17.60
C PHE A 154 1.17 11.81 17.83
N LEU A 155 0.22 12.03 16.93
CA LEU A 155 -0.75 13.14 17.03
C LEU A 155 -1.66 12.98 18.25
N ASN A 156 -2.19 11.77 18.48
CA ASN A 156 -3.05 11.46 19.62
C ASN A 156 -2.30 11.66 20.94
N GLN A 157 -1.05 11.21 21.00
CA GLN A 157 -0.22 11.41 22.17
C GLN A 157 0.09 12.89 22.41
N THR A 158 0.40 13.64 21.35
CA THR A 158 0.64 15.09 21.43
C THR A 158 -0.59 15.81 21.99
N LYS A 159 -1.78 15.51 21.48
CA LYS A 159 -3.04 16.07 21.98
C LYS A 159 -3.29 15.73 23.45
N ALA A 160 -3.12 14.46 23.84
CA ALA A 160 -3.26 14.04 25.23
C ALA A 160 -2.30 14.78 26.18
N THR A 161 -1.09 15.11 25.72
CA THR A 161 -0.15 15.92 26.53
C THR A 161 -0.62 17.37 26.73
N MET A 162 -1.28 17.96 25.73
CA MET A 162 -1.85 19.31 25.83
C MET A 162 -3.07 19.34 26.77
N ASP A 163 -3.98 18.38 26.63
CA ASP A 163 -5.21 18.31 27.44
C ASP A 163 -4.93 18.04 28.93
N THR A 164 -4.00 17.12 29.22
CA THR A 164 -3.57 16.84 30.61
C THR A 164 -2.89 18.04 31.26
N GLY A 165 -2.10 18.80 30.49
CA GLY A 165 -1.46 20.04 30.96
C GLY A 165 -2.48 21.10 31.38
N ASN A 166 -3.59 21.24 30.65
CA ASN A 166 -4.66 22.19 30.98
C ASN A 166 -5.53 21.72 32.15
N SER A 167 -5.87 20.43 32.21
CA SER A 167 -6.68 19.85 33.29
C SER A 167 -6.01 19.95 34.66
N TRP A 168 -4.69 19.66 34.73
CA TRP A 168 -3.94 19.74 35.98
C TRP A 168 -3.79 21.17 36.50
N LYS A 169 -3.57 22.15 35.62
CA LYS A 169 -3.53 23.57 36.00
C LYS A 169 -4.83 24.01 36.69
N GLY A 170 -5.99 23.57 36.17
CA GLY A 170 -7.30 23.89 36.76
C GLY A 170 -7.53 23.25 38.13
N LYS A 171 -7.27 21.95 38.28
CA LYS A 171 -7.47 21.24 39.56
C LYS A 171 -6.50 21.71 40.65
N TYR A 172 -5.26 22.03 40.28
CA TYR A 172 -4.26 22.54 41.21
C TYR A 172 -4.57 23.96 41.70
N ALA A 173 -5.05 24.84 40.81
CA ALA A 173 -5.53 26.16 41.22
C ALA A 173 -6.67 26.07 42.25
N LEU A 174 -7.61 25.14 42.06
CA LEU A 174 -8.69 24.87 43.02
C LEU A 174 -8.16 24.31 44.35
N PHE A 175 -7.16 23.43 44.32
CA PHE A 175 -6.55 22.88 45.54
C PHE A 175 -5.84 23.95 46.37
N ILE A 176 -5.05 24.83 45.74
CA ILE A 176 -4.42 25.97 46.44
C ILE A 176 -5.48 26.86 47.09
N LEU A 177 -6.53 27.21 46.34
CA LEU A 177 -7.64 28.02 46.87
C LEU A 177 -8.29 27.34 48.09
N ALA A 178 -8.54 26.03 48.02
CA ALA A 178 -9.13 25.27 49.13
C ALA A 178 -8.24 25.24 50.38
N VAL A 179 -6.92 25.02 50.22
CA VAL A 179 -5.97 25.06 51.34
C VAL A 179 -5.92 26.45 51.97
N TYR A 180 -5.88 27.51 51.15
CA TYR A 180 -5.89 28.89 51.64
C TYR A 180 -7.14 29.21 52.46
N HIS A 181 -8.33 28.85 51.95
CA HIS A 181 -9.57 29.02 52.68
C HIS A 181 -9.60 28.21 53.98
N SER A 182 -9.06 26.99 53.98
CA SER A 182 -9.04 26.12 55.17
C SER A 182 -8.16 26.70 56.29
N ILE A 183 -6.99 27.26 55.92
CA ILE A 183 -6.10 27.95 56.86
C ILE A 183 -6.78 29.21 57.39
N ALA A 184 -7.40 30.02 56.52
CA ALA A 184 -8.12 31.23 56.93
C ALA A 184 -9.30 30.94 57.88
N ILE A 185 -10.03 29.84 57.65
CA ILE A 185 -11.11 29.41 58.54
C ILE A 185 -10.54 28.94 59.89
N ALA A 186 -9.47 28.14 59.88
CA ALA A 186 -8.83 27.66 61.10
C ALA A 186 -8.30 28.81 61.98
N THR A 187 -7.75 29.86 61.36
CA THR A 187 -7.27 31.04 62.08
C THR A 187 -8.41 31.86 62.65
N LEU A 188 -9.52 32.05 61.91
CA LEU A 188 -10.73 32.71 62.44
C LEU A 188 -11.35 31.93 63.61
N ILE A 189 -11.43 30.60 63.52
CA ILE A 189 -11.91 29.74 64.61
C ILE A 189 -10.99 29.84 65.83
N GLY A 190 -9.67 29.82 65.62
CA GLY A 190 -8.69 30.02 66.69
C GLY A 190 -8.88 31.36 67.40
N ILE A 191 -9.08 32.46 66.64
CA ILE A 191 -9.39 33.78 67.20
C ILE A 191 -10.69 33.76 67.99
N TYR A 192 -11.74 33.10 67.49
CA TYR A 192 -13.04 33.02 68.16
C TYR A 192 -13.01 32.23 69.47
N ILE A 193 -12.35 31.06 69.49
CA ILE A 193 -12.28 30.19 70.67
C ILE A 193 -11.41 30.81 71.77
N TYR A 194 -10.31 31.49 71.40
CA TYR A 194 -9.30 31.97 72.35
C TYR A 194 -9.34 33.47 72.61
N GLY A 195 -10.13 34.25 71.87
CA GLY A 195 -10.14 35.72 71.93
C GLY A 195 -10.58 36.35 73.27
N ASN A 196 -11.18 35.58 74.19
CA ASN A 196 -11.63 36.09 75.49
C ASN A 196 -10.66 35.83 76.66
N ARG A 197 -9.48 35.22 76.43
CA ARG A 197 -8.45 35.04 77.47
C ARG A 197 -7.04 35.11 76.88
N LEU A 198 -6.23 36.01 77.45
CA LEU A 198 -4.75 36.07 77.43
C LEU A 198 -4.11 37.09 76.45
N GLN A 199 -3.12 37.82 76.98
CA GLN A 199 -2.57 39.07 76.43
C GLN A 199 -1.21 38.90 75.71
N ASP A 200 -0.64 37.68 75.65
CA ASP A 200 0.77 37.45 75.23
C ASP A 200 0.98 36.48 74.04
N TYR A 201 -0.05 36.21 73.21
CA TYR A 201 0.02 35.17 72.16
C TYR A 201 0.32 35.65 70.72
N THR A 202 0.56 36.95 70.51
CA THR A 202 0.83 37.53 69.18
C THR A 202 2.02 36.90 68.47
N TYR A 203 3.05 36.53 69.21
CA TYR A 203 4.26 35.89 68.68
C TYR A 203 4.01 34.48 68.14
N PHE A 204 3.25 33.65 68.87
CA PHE A 204 2.93 32.29 68.43
C PHE A 204 2.06 32.27 67.17
N ILE A 205 1.11 33.21 67.07
CA ILE A 205 0.29 33.38 65.87
C ILE A 205 1.19 33.74 64.68
N PHE A 206 2.12 34.67 64.86
CA PHE A 206 3.04 35.08 63.81
C PHE A 206 3.95 33.93 63.33
N CYS A 207 4.52 33.15 64.26
CA CYS A 207 5.33 31.98 63.93
C CYS A 207 4.52 30.89 63.19
N PHE A 208 3.27 30.65 63.60
CA PHE A 208 2.39 29.69 62.92
C PHE A 208 2.09 30.11 61.47
N TYR A 209 1.81 31.40 61.25
CA TYR A 209 1.61 31.93 59.89
C TYR A 209 2.86 31.80 59.02
N ILE A 210 4.05 32.05 59.56
CA ILE A 210 5.31 31.89 58.82
C ILE A 210 5.54 30.42 58.43
N ILE A 211 5.34 29.47 59.36
CA ILE A 211 5.51 28.04 59.08
C ILE A 211 4.49 27.56 58.03
N ALA A 212 3.24 28.03 58.11
CA ALA A 212 2.22 27.73 57.12
C ALA A 212 2.60 28.27 55.72
N ILE A 213 3.10 29.51 55.64
CA ILE A 213 3.56 30.11 54.38
C ILE A 213 4.73 29.33 53.80
N ILE A 214 5.72 28.96 54.62
CA ILE A 214 6.89 28.18 54.16
C ILE A 214 6.44 26.80 53.66
N GLY A 215 5.52 26.13 54.35
CA GLY A 215 4.96 24.85 53.91
C GLY A 215 4.23 24.95 52.56
N VAL A 216 3.47 26.03 52.36
CA VAL A 216 2.81 26.31 51.06
C VAL A 216 3.85 26.56 49.97
N ILE A 217 4.91 27.33 50.24
CA ILE A 217 5.98 27.60 49.26
C ILE A 217 6.70 26.29 48.88
N LEU A 218 7.05 25.45 49.85
CA LEU A 218 7.75 24.19 49.60
C LEU A 218 6.89 23.18 48.82
N THR A 219 5.58 23.12 49.10
CA THR A 219 4.65 22.27 48.34
C THR A 219 4.47 22.77 46.90
N ILE A 220 4.41 24.09 46.70
CA ILE A 220 4.38 24.69 45.36
C ILE A 220 5.65 24.35 44.58
N ILE A 221 6.83 24.56 45.19
CA ILE A 221 8.13 24.28 44.55
C ILE A 221 8.27 22.79 44.22
N PHE A 222 7.96 21.90 45.17
CA PHE A 222 8.03 20.46 44.94
C PHE A 222 7.14 20.04 43.77
N PHE A 223 5.94 20.59 43.67
CA PHE A 223 5.00 20.26 42.62
C PHE A 223 5.40 20.83 41.24
N GLU A 224 5.74 22.12 41.17
CA GLU A 224 6.17 22.80 39.94
C GLU A 224 7.46 22.18 39.39
N VAL A 225 8.39 21.79 40.26
CA VAL A 225 9.70 21.30 39.84
C VAL A 225 9.71 19.78 39.67
N VAL A 226 9.26 19.01 40.67
CA VAL A 226 9.45 17.55 40.68
C VAL A 226 8.38 16.85 39.86
N VAL A 227 7.11 17.11 40.15
CA VAL A 227 6.00 16.39 39.49
C VAL A 227 5.91 16.79 38.01
N LYS A 228 6.01 18.08 37.70
CA LYS A 228 6.01 18.58 36.31
C LYS A 228 7.16 17.98 35.50
N ARG A 229 8.36 17.86 36.10
CA ARG A 229 9.55 17.29 35.44
C ARG A 229 9.42 15.79 35.24
N MET A 230 8.98 15.01 36.24
CA MET A 230 8.76 13.57 36.07
C MET A 230 7.72 13.25 34.98
N VAL A 231 6.57 13.94 35.00
CA VAL A 231 5.51 13.72 34.01
C VAL A 231 5.95 14.24 32.63
N SER A 232 6.73 15.32 32.57
CA SER A 232 7.31 15.83 31.31
C SER A 232 8.32 14.85 30.71
N ASP A 233 9.21 14.27 31.51
CA ASP A 233 10.26 13.36 31.02
C ASP A 233 9.67 12.03 30.51
N LYS A 234 8.71 11.44 31.23
CA LYS A 234 8.01 10.23 30.76
C LYS A 234 7.24 10.48 29.44
N ARG A 235 6.69 11.69 29.25
CA ARG A 235 6.01 12.10 28.01
C ARG A 235 7.00 12.29 26.86
N ARG A 236 8.12 12.99 27.10
CA ARG A 236 9.18 13.22 26.11
C ARG A 236 9.80 11.91 25.62
N GLY A 237 10.02 10.95 26.52
CA GLY A 237 10.54 9.63 26.16
C GLY A 237 9.66 8.90 25.14
N LYS A 238 8.34 8.85 25.39
CA LYS A 238 7.39 8.22 24.46
C LYS A 238 7.27 8.97 23.12
N MET A 239 7.26 10.31 23.16
CA MET A 239 7.18 11.12 21.94
C MET A 239 8.44 10.95 21.06
N TYR A 240 9.62 10.86 21.68
CA TYR A 240 10.87 10.56 21.00
C TYR A 240 10.85 9.17 20.34
N THR A 241 10.35 8.15 21.04
CA THR A 241 10.29 6.78 20.47
C THR A 241 9.39 6.68 19.25
N ILE A 242 8.24 7.37 19.24
CA ILE A 242 7.32 7.36 18.09
C ILE A 242 7.92 8.15 16.91
N SER A 243 8.46 9.34 17.15
CA SER A 243 9.10 10.12 16.09
C SER A 243 10.29 9.35 15.48
N TYR A 244 11.06 8.66 16.30
CA TYR A 244 12.16 7.82 15.84
C TYR A 244 11.67 6.62 15.00
N SER A 245 10.57 5.96 15.39
CA SER A 245 10.01 4.86 14.60
C SER A 245 9.42 5.32 13.26
N GLU A 246 8.80 6.51 13.19
CA GLU A 246 8.37 7.11 11.91
C GLU A 246 9.53 7.34 10.94
N VAL A 247 10.68 7.82 11.45
CA VAL A 247 11.89 8.02 10.65
C VAL A 247 12.44 6.70 10.12
N ILE A 248 12.46 5.64 10.96
CA ILE A 248 12.88 4.30 10.54
C ILE A 248 11.94 3.75 9.46
N ALA A 249 10.61 3.87 9.65
CA ALA A 249 9.62 3.45 8.66
C ALA A 249 9.79 4.19 7.33
N GLY A 250 10.17 5.47 7.37
CA GLY A 250 10.55 6.26 6.20
C GLY A 250 11.78 5.70 5.47
N LYS A 251 12.86 5.39 6.20
CA LYS A 251 14.06 4.78 5.60
C LYS A 251 13.77 3.41 4.99
N LYS A 252 12.98 2.58 5.69
CA LYS A 252 12.55 1.26 5.20
C LYS A 252 11.74 1.38 3.90
N SER A 253 10.87 2.39 3.78
CA SER A 253 10.13 2.67 2.54
C SER A 253 11.08 2.92 1.35
N GLU A 254 12.16 3.69 1.55
CA GLU A 254 13.14 3.97 0.48
C GLU A 254 13.96 2.73 0.11
N GLU A 255 14.30 1.88 1.09
CA GLU A 255 14.95 0.59 0.83
C GLU A 255 14.06 -0.36 0.03
N ILE A 256 12.77 -0.43 0.37
CA ILE A 256 11.77 -1.22 -0.36
C ILE A 256 11.65 -0.73 -1.81
N LYS A 257 11.60 0.59 -2.04
CA LYS A 257 11.60 1.20 -3.38
C LYS A 257 12.83 0.81 -4.19
N ALA A 258 14.03 0.95 -3.61
CA ALA A 258 15.26 0.58 -4.30
C ALA A 258 15.29 -0.91 -4.68
N ARG A 259 14.83 -1.79 -3.79
CA ARG A 259 14.69 -3.23 -4.08
C ARG A 259 13.66 -3.50 -5.17
N PHE A 260 12.54 -2.78 -5.17
CA PHE A 260 11.50 -2.90 -6.18
C PHE A 260 12.03 -2.57 -7.59
N GLU A 261 12.74 -1.45 -7.74
CA GLU A 261 13.34 -1.04 -9.02
C GLU A 261 14.31 -2.10 -9.56
N THR A 262 15.15 -2.66 -8.70
CA THR A 262 16.06 -3.76 -9.07
C THR A 262 15.30 -4.98 -9.57
N ILE A 263 14.25 -5.41 -8.85
CA ILE A 263 13.43 -6.56 -9.27
C ILE A 263 12.68 -6.27 -10.57
N TYR A 264 12.21 -5.03 -10.77
CA TYR A 264 11.54 -4.63 -12.00
C TYR A 264 12.48 -4.67 -13.21
N ALA A 265 13.73 -4.24 -13.05
CA ALA A 265 14.75 -4.37 -14.09
C ALA A 265 14.99 -5.84 -14.46
N GLU A 266 15.17 -6.72 -13.46
CA GLU A 266 15.32 -8.16 -13.69
C GLU A 266 14.06 -8.78 -14.35
N LEU A 267 12.87 -8.33 -13.98
CA LEU A 267 11.62 -8.75 -14.62
C LEU A 267 11.64 -8.42 -16.11
N LYS A 268 12.07 -7.21 -16.47
CA LYS A 268 12.16 -6.74 -17.86
C LYS A 268 13.19 -7.51 -18.69
N GLU A 269 14.32 -7.88 -18.10
CA GLU A 269 15.31 -8.74 -18.76
C GLU A 269 14.76 -10.13 -19.13
N ASN A 270 13.77 -10.61 -18.36
CA ASN A 270 13.13 -11.91 -18.58
C ASN A 270 11.82 -11.80 -19.39
N GLU A 271 11.45 -10.62 -19.88
CA GLU A 271 10.24 -10.44 -20.69
C GLU A 271 10.43 -11.12 -22.06
N PRO A 272 9.55 -12.05 -22.46
CA PRO A 272 9.73 -12.78 -23.70
C PRO A 272 9.60 -11.86 -24.91
N VAL A 273 10.53 -12.03 -25.87
CA VAL A 273 10.45 -11.36 -27.16
C VAL A 273 9.26 -11.92 -27.92
N ILE A 274 8.22 -11.13 -28.07
CA ILE A 274 7.04 -11.50 -28.86
C ILE A 274 7.42 -11.34 -30.33
N GLU A 275 7.84 -12.43 -30.96
CA GLU A 275 7.99 -12.49 -32.41
C GLU A 275 6.61 -12.27 -33.05
N LYS A 276 6.31 -11.02 -33.40
CA LYS A 276 5.19 -10.71 -34.30
C LYS A 276 5.47 -11.45 -35.60
N ALA A 277 4.61 -12.40 -35.95
CA ALA A 277 4.76 -13.23 -37.14
C ALA A 277 5.14 -12.34 -38.34
N GLN A 278 6.38 -12.49 -38.83
CA GLN A 278 6.78 -11.81 -40.05
C GLN A 278 5.86 -12.29 -41.16
N ILE A 279 5.18 -11.36 -41.83
CA ILE A 279 4.45 -11.64 -43.06
C ILE A 279 5.52 -12.11 -44.06
N PRO A 280 5.52 -13.37 -44.52
CA PRO A 280 6.48 -13.77 -45.54
C PRO A 280 6.25 -12.88 -46.77
N LYS A 281 7.32 -12.26 -47.26
CA LYS A 281 7.26 -11.48 -48.50
C LYS A 281 6.74 -12.40 -49.59
N TYR A 282 5.63 -12.01 -50.21
CA TYR A 282 5.13 -12.68 -51.41
C TYR A 282 6.24 -12.68 -52.45
N VAL A 283 6.75 -13.85 -52.79
CA VAL A 283 7.60 -14.06 -53.97
C VAL A 283 6.65 -14.51 -55.09
N PRO A 284 6.45 -13.69 -56.12
CA PRO A 284 5.65 -14.09 -57.27
C PRO A 284 6.22 -15.38 -57.85
N PRO A 285 5.40 -16.34 -58.30
CA PRO A 285 5.90 -17.51 -58.99
C PRO A 285 6.70 -17.05 -60.21
N GLU A 286 7.98 -17.43 -60.28
CA GLU A 286 8.78 -17.25 -61.48
C GLU A 286 8.04 -17.91 -62.64
N ASN A 287 7.80 -17.12 -63.69
CA ASN A 287 7.21 -17.57 -64.93
C ASN A 287 8.00 -18.79 -65.43
N ARG A 288 7.47 -20.00 -65.19
CA ARG A 288 7.78 -21.15 -66.04
C ARG A 288 7.10 -20.88 -67.38
N ALA A 289 7.73 -20.02 -68.16
CA ALA A 289 7.58 -20.07 -69.60
C ALA A 289 8.10 -21.42 -70.05
N GLY A 290 7.17 -22.36 -70.27
CA GLY A 290 7.42 -23.49 -71.16
C GLY A 290 7.54 -22.93 -72.58
N GLY A 291 8.65 -23.27 -73.22
CA GLY A 291 9.02 -22.96 -74.60
C GLY A 291 10.40 -23.52 -74.86
#